data_AF-S6TLM7-F1
#
_entry.id   AF-S6TLM7-F1
#
_cell.length_a   1.000
_cell.length_b   1.000
_cell.length_c   1.000
_cell.angle_alpha   90.00
_cell.angle_beta   90.00
_cell.angle_gamma   90.00
#
_symmetry.space_group_name_H-M   'P 1'
#
loop_
_entity.id
_entity.type
_entity.pdbx_description
1 polymer ?
#
loop_
_entity_poly.entity_id
_entity_poly.type
_entity_poly.pdbx_seq_one_letter_code
_entity_poly.pdbx_strand_id
1 'polypeptide(L)'
;NRNGLKHAQALAQRKKTIEQAALQRDVEFSGGDTAYTSGTVHKLTEKSGPIEREFYDFYRTPRGEFTPEGQSPELTTHPTLTSNVKFMNFYPFNDIATISPRPMLFIAGSAAHSLEFSEEAYKLAGQPKQLIIVPGAGHVDLYDRVDLIPFDTLGEFFKKNLK
;
A
#
# COMPACT_ATOMS: atom_id res chain seq x y z
N ASN A 1 3.11 1.18 6.57
CA ASN A 1 3.34 2.37 7.43
C ASN A 1 2.41 2.39 8.64
N ARG A 2 2.68 3.29 9.59
CA ARG A 2 2.36 3.28 11.04
C ARG A 2 2.79 2.00 11.77
N ASN A 3 2.14 0.87 11.53
CA ASN A 3 2.42 -0.37 12.26
C ASN A 3 3.44 -1.27 11.54
N GLY A 4 3.76 -0.99 10.27
CA GLY A 4 4.56 -1.89 9.45
C GLY A 4 3.81 -3.19 9.13
N LEU A 5 4.45 -4.07 8.36
CA LEU A 5 3.92 -5.42 8.15
C LEU A 5 3.96 -6.20 9.47
N LYS A 6 2.93 -7.00 9.74
CA LYS A 6 2.80 -7.82 10.95
C LYS A 6 2.98 -7.05 12.25
N HIS A 7 2.59 -5.78 12.26
CA HIS A 7 2.79 -4.86 13.38
C HIS A 7 4.25 -4.72 13.86
N ALA A 8 5.22 -4.95 12.98
CA ALA A 8 6.64 -4.97 13.33
C ALA A 8 7.22 -3.61 13.74
N GLN A 9 6.52 -2.50 13.52
CA GLN A 9 7.05 -1.16 13.77
C GLN A 9 6.83 -0.71 15.22
N ALA A 10 7.92 -0.57 15.97
CA ALA A 10 7.89 -0.16 17.37
C ALA A 10 7.53 1.34 17.55
N LEU A 11 7.04 1.71 18.73
CA LEU A 11 6.77 3.13 19.07
C LEU A 11 8.01 4.02 18.93
N ALA A 12 9.18 3.54 19.39
CA ALA A 12 10.43 4.29 19.28
C ALA A 12 10.81 4.58 17.81
N GLN A 13 10.63 3.60 16.92
CA GLN A 13 10.89 3.78 15.48
C GLN A 13 9.92 4.79 14.86
N ARG A 14 8.64 4.77 15.26
CA ARG A 14 7.66 5.77 14.83
C ARG A 14 8.04 7.18 15.28
N LYS A 15 8.40 7.35 16.56
CA LYS A 15 8.86 8.64 17.11
C LYS A 15 10.08 9.16 16.36
N LYS A 16 11.08 8.31 16.11
CA LYS A 16 12.27 8.66 15.34
C LYS A 16 11.92 9.11 13.91
N THR A 17 11.00 8.41 13.25
CA THR A 17 10.55 8.80 11.89
C THR A 17 9.89 10.18 11.90
N ILE A 18 9.07 10.47 12.90
CA ILE A 18 8.40 11.77 13.06
C ILE A 18 9.42 12.87 13.32
N GLU A 19 10.39 12.63 14.20
CA GLU A 19 11.47 13.57 14.51
C GLU A 19 12.31 13.89 13.26
N GLN A 20 12.76 12.86 12.53
CA GLN A 20 13.52 13.04 11.30
C GLN A 20 12.74 13.84 10.24
N ALA A 21 11.46 13.51 10.06
CA ALA A 21 10.61 14.22 9.12
C ALA A 21 10.30 15.66 9.57
N ALA A 22 10.23 15.93 10.87
CA ALA A 22 10.06 17.30 11.39
C ALA A 22 11.30 18.15 11.11
N LEU A 23 12.51 17.63 11.40
CA LEU A 23 13.77 18.32 11.09
C LEU A 23 13.92 18.58 9.59
N GLN A 24 13.53 17.61 8.75
CA GLN A 24 13.59 17.77 7.30
C GLN A 24 12.69 18.91 6.78
N ARG A 25 11.59 19.23 7.47
CA ARG A 25 10.74 20.37 7.09
C ARG A 25 11.48 21.70 7.24
N ASP A 26 12.34 21.85 8.24
CA ASP A 26 13.12 23.08 8.44
C ASP A 26 14.21 23.23 7.37
N VAL A 27 14.80 22.11 6.94
CA VAL A 27 15.74 22.07 5.80
C VAL A 27 15.05 22.54 4.52
N GLU A 28 13.89 21.94 4.20
CA GLU A 28 13.11 22.30 3.01
C GLU A 28 12.63 23.77 3.07
N PHE A 29 12.18 24.23 4.25
CA PHE A 29 11.77 25.62 4.45
C PHE A 29 12.92 26.62 4.22
N SER A 30 14.15 26.24 4.58
CA SER A 30 15.34 27.07 4.38
C SER A 30 15.91 27.01 2.96
N GLY A 31 15.23 26.32 2.02
CA GLY A 31 15.65 26.15 0.64
C GLY A 31 16.64 25.01 0.39
N GLY A 32 16.78 24.08 1.34
CA GLY A 32 17.58 22.86 1.17
C GLY A 32 16.86 21.78 0.36
N ASP A 33 17.61 20.71 0.05
CA ASP A 33 17.11 19.60 -0.78
C ASP A 33 15.97 18.81 -0.12
N THR A 34 15.02 18.36 -0.93
CA THR A 34 13.95 17.46 -0.49
C THR A 34 14.51 16.06 -0.24
N ALA A 35 14.23 15.51 0.94
CA ALA A 35 14.54 14.12 1.25
C ALA A 35 13.36 13.22 0.87
N TYR A 36 13.67 12.03 0.38
CA TYR A 36 12.70 11.00 0.02
C TYR A 36 12.83 9.78 0.94
N THR A 37 11.80 8.95 1.00
CA THR A 37 11.79 7.75 1.86
C THR A 37 11.58 6.47 1.06
N SER A 38 11.18 5.39 1.75
CA SER A 38 10.94 4.05 1.23
C SER A 38 10.26 4.04 -0.15
N GLY A 39 10.53 3.03 -0.95
CA GLY A 39 9.87 2.79 -2.23
C GLY A 39 10.39 1.49 -2.83
N THR A 40 10.09 1.23 -4.08
CA THR A 40 10.64 0.09 -4.80
C THR A 40 12.13 0.31 -5.06
N VAL A 41 12.96 -0.65 -4.64
CA VAL A 41 14.42 -0.63 -4.85
C VAL A 41 14.76 -0.44 -6.34
N HIS A 42 15.84 0.27 -6.65
CA HIS A 42 16.26 0.48 -8.06
C HIS A 42 17.04 -0.69 -8.64
N LYS A 43 17.54 -1.59 -7.80
CA LYS A 43 18.30 -2.78 -8.21
C LYS A 43 18.00 -3.92 -7.25
N LEU A 44 17.88 -5.13 -7.80
CA LEU A 44 17.85 -6.34 -7.00
C LEU A 44 19.27 -6.80 -6.68
N THR A 45 19.44 -7.32 -5.47
CA THR A 45 20.67 -7.96 -5.02
C THR A 45 20.37 -9.39 -4.57
N GLU A 46 21.39 -10.18 -4.25
CA GLU A 46 21.20 -11.51 -3.63
C GLU A 46 20.44 -11.42 -2.30
N LYS A 47 20.58 -10.31 -1.57
CA LYS A 47 19.90 -10.07 -0.29
C LYS A 47 18.46 -9.61 -0.46
N SER A 48 18.02 -9.30 -1.68
CA SER A 48 16.69 -8.76 -1.89
C SER A 48 15.63 -9.81 -1.56
N GLY A 49 14.70 -9.42 -0.69
CA GLY A 49 13.60 -10.27 -0.22
C GLY A 49 12.49 -10.44 -1.24
N PRO A 50 11.52 -11.33 -0.98
CA PRO A 50 10.41 -11.59 -1.91
C PRO A 50 9.58 -10.34 -2.22
N ILE A 51 9.34 -9.47 -1.21
CA ILE A 51 8.57 -8.23 -1.38
C ILE A 51 9.30 -7.24 -2.29
N GLU A 52 10.62 -7.07 -2.11
CA GLU A 52 11.42 -6.18 -2.95
C GLU A 52 11.44 -6.67 -4.40
N ARG A 53 11.57 -7.99 -4.60
CA ARG A 53 11.52 -8.62 -5.93
C ARG A 53 10.16 -8.44 -6.59
N GLU A 54 9.08 -8.68 -5.84
CA GLU A 54 7.71 -8.52 -6.31
C GLU A 54 7.43 -7.08 -6.77
N PHE A 55 7.76 -6.08 -5.95
CA PHE A 55 7.56 -4.68 -6.33
C PHE A 55 8.52 -4.22 -7.44
N TYR A 56 9.76 -4.72 -7.47
CA TYR A 56 10.70 -4.44 -8.55
C TYR A 56 10.17 -4.94 -9.90
N ASP A 57 9.70 -6.19 -9.94
CA ASP A 57 9.16 -6.81 -11.15
C ASP A 57 8.04 -5.96 -11.78
N PHE A 58 7.20 -5.34 -10.97
CA PHE A 58 6.16 -4.43 -11.46
C PHE A 58 6.68 -3.02 -11.79
N TYR A 59 7.30 -2.32 -10.83
CA TYR A 59 7.61 -0.88 -10.94
C TYR A 59 8.95 -0.53 -11.60
N ARG A 60 9.79 -1.52 -11.90
CA ARG A 60 11.15 -1.32 -12.44
C ARG A 60 11.42 -2.16 -13.70
N THR A 61 10.37 -2.66 -14.32
CA THR A 61 10.43 -3.39 -15.60
C THR A 61 9.30 -2.91 -16.52
N PRO A 62 9.35 -3.23 -17.82
CA PRO A 62 8.27 -2.92 -18.76
C PRO A 62 6.88 -3.46 -18.38
N ARG A 63 6.76 -4.33 -17.37
CA ARG A 63 5.48 -4.82 -16.85
C ARG A 63 4.59 -3.69 -16.36
N GLY A 64 5.13 -2.73 -15.62
CA GLY A 64 4.36 -1.66 -14.97
C GLY A 64 5.12 -0.36 -14.74
N GLU A 65 6.34 -0.22 -15.26
CA GLU A 65 7.09 1.02 -15.15
C GLU A 65 6.37 2.18 -15.84
N PHE A 66 6.33 3.33 -15.16
CA PHE A 66 5.84 4.57 -15.74
C PHE A 66 6.48 5.75 -15.02
N THR A 67 7.04 6.68 -15.78
CA THR A 67 7.56 7.96 -15.28
C THR A 67 6.79 9.08 -15.97
N PRO A 68 6.02 9.90 -15.22
CA PRO A 68 5.35 11.07 -15.79
C PRO A 68 6.35 12.04 -16.44
N GLU A 69 5.90 12.76 -17.47
CA GLU A 69 6.69 13.83 -18.07
C GLU A 69 7.12 14.86 -17.01
N GLY A 70 8.39 15.26 -17.04
CA GLY A 70 8.97 16.20 -16.08
C GLY A 70 9.33 15.60 -14.72
N GLN A 71 9.18 14.30 -14.51
CA GLN A 71 9.66 13.60 -13.31
C GLN A 71 10.86 12.69 -13.61
N SER A 72 11.60 12.36 -12.56
CA SER A 72 12.72 11.43 -12.63
C SER A 72 12.25 10.01 -12.28
N PRO A 73 12.69 8.98 -13.03
CA PRO A 73 12.37 7.58 -12.73
C PRO A 73 12.89 7.16 -11.34
N GLU A 74 13.97 7.80 -10.86
CA GLU A 74 14.53 7.60 -9.52
C GLU A 74 13.58 8.02 -8.39
N LEU A 75 12.60 8.89 -8.66
CA LEU A 75 11.63 9.36 -7.67
C LEU A 75 10.30 8.58 -7.72
N THR A 76 10.07 7.78 -8.76
CA THR A 76 8.85 6.97 -8.84
C THR A 76 8.79 5.99 -7.67
N THR A 77 7.63 5.87 -7.02
CA THR A 77 7.41 5.09 -5.77
C THR A 77 8.10 5.62 -4.50
N HIS A 78 8.84 6.74 -4.57
CA HIS A 78 9.54 7.33 -3.43
C HIS A 78 8.83 8.61 -2.95
N PRO A 79 7.89 8.53 -1.99
CA PRO A 79 7.29 9.72 -1.41
C PRO A 79 8.34 10.54 -0.62
N THR A 80 8.06 11.83 -0.44
CA THR A 80 8.93 12.69 0.39
C THR A 80 8.95 12.20 1.84
N LEU A 81 10.08 12.34 2.52
CA LEU A 81 10.22 11.98 3.93
C LEU A 81 9.21 12.73 4.80
N THR A 82 8.98 14.01 4.51
CA THR A 82 8.05 14.88 5.24
C THR A 82 6.59 14.42 5.12
N SER A 83 6.20 13.82 3.99
CA SER A 83 4.85 13.27 3.80
C SER A 83 4.56 12.06 4.70
N ASN A 84 5.58 11.34 5.15
CA ASN A 84 5.44 10.11 5.94
C ASN A 84 4.79 10.34 7.31
N VAL A 85 4.91 11.57 7.86
CA VAL A 85 4.25 11.96 9.12
C VAL A 85 2.73 11.80 9.02
N LYS A 86 2.15 12.05 7.84
CA LYS A 86 0.70 11.89 7.62
C LYS A 86 0.28 10.44 7.83
N PHE A 87 1.04 9.47 7.31
CA PHE A 87 0.78 8.04 7.53
C PHE A 87 0.99 7.63 8.97
N MET A 88 1.95 8.24 9.69
CA MET A 88 2.11 8.00 11.13
C MET A 88 0.90 8.49 11.91
N ASN A 89 0.20 9.52 11.46
CA ASN A 89 -1.01 10.03 12.11
C ASN A 89 -2.32 9.49 11.50
N PHE A 90 -2.24 8.52 10.58
CA PHE A 90 -3.41 7.96 9.91
C PHE A 90 -3.79 6.60 10.48
N TYR A 91 -5.09 6.40 10.68
CA TYR A 91 -5.68 5.19 11.24
C TYR A 91 -6.73 4.69 10.24
N PRO A 92 -6.35 3.85 9.26
CA PRO A 92 -7.15 3.59 8.07
C PRO A 92 -8.50 2.92 8.34
N PHE A 93 -8.63 2.22 9.47
CA PHE A 93 -9.83 1.44 9.80
C PHE A 93 -10.67 2.05 10.93
N ASN A 94 -10.31 3.26 11.41
CA ASN A 94 -11.18 3.95 12.35
C ASN A 94 -12.56 4.15 11.71
N ASP A 95 -13.59 3.83 12.48
CA ASP A 95 -14.99 3.92 12.08
C ASP A 95 -15.39 3.12 10.83
N ILE A 96 -14.59 2.13 10.40
CA ILE A 96 -14.90 1.29 9.23
C ILE A 96 -16.28 0.60 9.36
N ALA A 97 -16.72 0.31 10.59
CA ALA A 97 -18.04 -0.26 10.87
C ALA A 97 -19.20 0.65 10.44
N THR A 98 -19.00 1.97 10.40
CA THR A 98 -20.01 2.97 9.99
C THR A 98 -20.30 2.98 8.48
N ILE A 99 -19.55 2.20 7.69
CA ILE A 99 -19.89 1.97 6.28
C ILE A 99 -21.24 1.25 6.19
N SER A 100 -21.51 0.33 7.12
CA SER A 100 -22.82 -0.32 7.28
C SER A 100 -23.96 0.72 7.37
N PRO A 101 -25.11 0.48 6.72
CA PRO A 101 -25.54 -0.75 6.06
C PRO A 101 -25.07 -0.92 4.60
N ARG A 102 -24.19 -0.04 4.09
CA ARG A 102 -23.65 -0.20 2.74
C ARG A 102 -22.74 -1.44 2.69
N PRO A 103 -22.82 -2.25 1.62
CA PRO A 103 -22.04 -3.47 1.50
C PRO A 103 -20.56 -3.18 1.25
N MET A 104 -19.70 -4.05 1.78
CA MET A 104 -18.26 -4.01 1.55
C MET A 104 -17.74 -5.34 0.99
N LEU A 105 -16.96 -5.26 -0.08
CA LEU A 105 -16.26 -6.39 -0.68
C LEU A 105 -14.75 -6.15 -0.59
N PHE A 106 -14.05 -7.08 0.05
CA PHE A 106 -12.60 -7.12 0.09
C PHE A 106 -12.09 -8.23 -0.82
N ILE A 107 -11.00 -7.99 -1.52
CA ILE A 107 -10.36 -8.96 -2.40
C ILE A 107 -8.86 -8.92 -2.11
N ALA A 108 -8.26 -10.08 -1.86
CA ALA A 108 -6.83 -10.21 -1.61
C ALA A 108 -6.29 -11.53 -2.17
N GLY A 109 -5.03 -11.53 -2.60
CA GLY A 109 -4.34 -12.74 -2.99
C GLY A 109 -3.92 -13.57 -1.77
N SER A 110 -3.99 -14.90 -1.85
CA SER A 110 -3.62 -15.78 -0.73
C SER A 110 -2.13 -15.79 -0.41
N ALA A 111 -1.28 -15.39 -1.38
CA ALA A 111 0.16 -15.27 -1.21
C ALA A 111 0.62 -13.81 -1.01
N ALA A 112 -0.32 -12.86 -0.97
CA ALA A 112 0.00 -11.45 -0.80
C ALA A 112 0.54 -11.19 0.61
N HIS A 113 1.72 -10.59 0.69
CA HIS A 113 2.32 -10.15 1.95
C HIS A 113 1.44 -9.12 2.71
N SER A 114 0.51 -8.48 2.00
CA SER A 114 -0.45 -7.50 2.52
C SER A 114 -1.82 -8.10 2.91
N LEU A 115 -2.01 -9.42 2.81
CA LEU A 115 -3.30 -10.09 3.09
C LEU A 115 -3.85 -9.72 4.48
N GLU A 116 -2.95 -9.62 5.47
CA GLU A 116 -3.27 -9.25 6.85
C GLU A 116 -4.10 -7.96 6.97
N PHE A 117 -3.92 -7.00 6.05
CA PHE A 117 -4.68 -5.75 6.09
C PHE A 117 -6.14 -5.94 5.67
N SER A 118 -6.41 -6.78 4.67
CA SER A 118 -7.77 -7.13 4.25
C SER A 118 -8.48 -7.97 5.31
N GLU A 119 -7.76 -8.88 5.96
CA GLU A 119 -8.30 -9.69 7.06
C GLU A 119 -8.71 -8.84 8.26
N GLU A 120 -7.85 -7.90 8.69
CA GLU A 120 -8.16 -7.00 9.80
C GLU A 120 -9.28 -6.03 9.43
N ALA A 121 -9.27 -5.46 8.22
CA ALA A 121 -10.36 -4.61 7.75
C ALA A 121 -11.69 -5.37 7.70
N TYR A 122 -11.70 -6.60 7.19
CA TYR A 122 -12.87 -7.47 7.17
C TYR A 122 -13.37 -7.76 8.59
N LYS A 123 -12.48 -8.08 9.53
CA LYS A 123 -12.85 -8.31 10.94
C LYS A 123 -13.54 -7.09 11.55
N LEU A 124 -12.99 -5.89 11.34
CA LEU A 124 -13.49 -4.63 11.91
C LEU A 124 -14.75 -4.08 11.21
N ALA A 125 -14.98 -4.42 9.93
CA ALA A 125 -16.12 -3.90 9.16
C ALA A 125 -17.48 -4.35 9.71
N GLY A 126 -18.52 -3.52 9.48
CA GLY A 126 -19.92 -3.87 9.74
C GLY A 126 -20.49 -4.79 8.65
N GLN A 127 -21.67 -5.37 8.90
CA GLN A 127 -22.39 -6.13 7.88
C GLN A 127 -23.22 -5.19 6.97
N PRO A 128 -23.50 -5.57 5.70
CA PRO A 128 -23.05 -6.77 5.01
C PRO A 128 -21.60 -6.65 4.49
N LYS A 129 -20.77 -7.68 4.71
CA LYS A 129 -19.37 -7.73 4.25
C LYS A 129 -18.98 -9.08 3.65
N GLN A 130 -18.05 -9.06 2.70
CA GLN A 130 -17.48 -10.25 2.06
C GLN A 130 -15.96 -10.10 1.90
N LEU A 131 -15.23 -11.22 2.04
CA LEU A 131 -13.80 -11.31 1.77
C LEU A 131 -13.55 -12.45 0.77
N ILE A 132 -12.98 -12.11 -0.38
CA ILE A 132 -12.59 -13.05 -1.43
C ILE A 132 -11.08 -13.21 -1.40
N ILE A 133 -10.64 -14.46 -1.28
CA ILE A 133 -9.22 -14.84 -1.30
C ILE A 133 -8.92 -15.48 -2.65
N VAL A 134 -8.07 -14.85 -3.45
CA VAL A 134 -7.65 -15.36 -4.77
C VAL A 134 -6.48 -16.33 -4.57
N PRO A 135 -6.65 -17.64 -4.83
CA PRO A 135 -5.60 -18.62 -4.58
C PRO A 135 -4.34 -18.35 -5.40
N GLY A 136 -3.18 -18.40 -4.76
CA GLY A 136 -1.87 -18.27 -5.40
C GLY A 136 -1.45 -16.85 -5.79
N ALA A 137 -2.37 -15.88 -5.83
CA ALA A 137 -2.04 -14.51 -6.21
C ALA A 137 -1.20 -13.78 -5.14
N GLY A 138 -0.16 -13.09 -5.59
CA GLY A 138 0.61 -12.11 -4.81
C GLY A 138 -0.11 -10.77 -4.64
N HIS A 139 0.59 -9.78 -4.10
CA HIS A 139 0.09 -8.41 -3.94
C HIS A 139 -0.03 -7.72 -5.30
N VAL A 140 1.05 -7.73 -6.10
CA VAL A 140 1.06 -7.02 -7.39
C VAL A 140 0.35 -7.79 -8.49
N ASP A 141 0.10 -9.08 -8.31
CA ASP A 141 -0.60 -9.90 -9.31
C ASP A 141 -2.03 -9.40 -9.58
N LEU A 142 -2.71 -8.86 -8.57
CA LEU A 142 -4.03 -8.27 -8.73
C LEU A 142 -4.02 -6.85 -9.34
N TYR A 143 -2.85 -6.34 -9.76
CA TYR A 143 -2.76 -5.05 -10.46
C TYR A 143 -3.01 -5.19 -11.96
N ASP A 144 -2.48 -6.25 -12.57
CA ASP A 144 -2.39 -6.39 -14.03
C ASP A 144 -2.72 -7.79 -14.58
N ARG A 145 -2.65 -8.86 -13.77
CA ARG A 145 -2.93 -10.23 -14.25
C ARG A 145 -4.43 -10.49 -14.33
N VAL A 146 -5.02 -10.17 -15.49
CA VAL A 146 -6.47 -10.24 -15.73
C VAL A 146 -7.09 -11.63 -15.56
N ASP A 147 -6.29 -12.69 -15.63
CA ASP A 147 -6.69 -14.08 -15.38
C ASP A 147 -6.82 -14.41 -13.89
N LEU A 148 -6.22 -13.59 -13.00
CA LEU A 148 -6.33 -13.73 -11.55
C LEU A 148 -7.33 -12.75 -10.93
N ILE A 149 -7.55 -11.59 -11.55
CA ILE A 149 -8.47 -10.58 -11.04
C ILE A 149 -9.93 -11.09 -11.18
N PRO A 150 -10.72 -11.18 -10.08
CA PRO A 150 -12.08 -11.70 -10.12
C PRO A 150 -13.08 -10.64 -10.63
N PHE A 151 -12.96 -10.24 -11.91
CA PHE A 151 -13.80 -9.21 -12.52
C PHE A 151 -15.29 -9.53 -12.48
N ASP A 152 -15.67 -10.80 -12.64
CA ASP A 152 -17.07 -11.21 -12.56
C ASP A 152 -17.66 -10.93 -11.17
N THR A 153 -16.93 -11.26 -10.10
CA THR A 153 -17.35 -10.96 -8.71
C THR A 153 -17.51 -9.46 -8.48
N LEU A 154 -16.56 -8.64 -8.96
CA LEU A 154 -16.66 -7.17 -8.88
C LEU A 154 -17.89 -6.66 -9.65
N GLY A 155 -18.09 -7.14 -10.88
CA GLY A 155 -19.21 -6.77 -11.74
C GLY A 155 -20.56 -7.10 -11.11
N GLU A 156 -20.71 -8.31 -10.57
CA GLU A 156 -21.92 -8.73 -9.85
C GLU A 156 -22.15 -7.90 -8.60
N PHE A 157 -21.11 -7.64 -7.81
CA PHE A 157 -21.20 -6.84 -6.59
C PHE A 157 -21.72 -5.43 -6.89
N PHE A 158 -21.16 -4.74 -7.88
CA PHE A 158 -21.60 -3.39 -8.21
C PHE A 158 -23.00 -3.37 -8.85
N LYS A 159 -23.31 -4.26 -9.79
CA LYS A 159 -24.65 -4.36 -10.40
C LYS A 159 -25.75 -4.58 -9.36
N LYS A 160 -25.46 -5.36 -8.31
CA LYS A 160 -26.41 -5.63 -7.23
C LYS A 160 -26.64 -4.43 -6.31
N ASN A 161 -25.61 -3.64 -6.05
CA ASN A 161 -25.58 -2.68 -4.95
C ASN A 161 -25.57 -1.20 -5.37
N LEU A 162 -25.32 -0.88 -6.64
CA LEU A 162 -25.39 0.48 -7.20
C LEU A 162 -26.64 0.61 -8.11
N LYS A 163 -27.81 0.50 -7.50
CA LYS A 163 -29.09 0.73 -8.18
C LYS A 163 -29.49 2.19 -8.16
#